data_AF-A0A1V9BE93-F1
#
_entry.id   AF-A0A1V9BE93-F1
#
_cell.length_a   1.000
_cell.length_b   1.000
_cell.length_c   1.000
_cell.angle_alpha   90.00
_cell.angle_beta   90.00
_cell.angle_gamma   90.00
#
_symmetry.space_group_name_H-M   'P 1'
#
loop_
_entity.id
_entity.type
_entity.pdbx_description
1 polymer ?
#
loop_
_entity_poly.entity_id
_entity_poly.type
_entity_poly.pdbx_seq_one_letter_code
_entity_poly.pdbx_strand_id
1 'polypeptide(L)'
;MKRMLISCFAAALLFSPGWAVAEAKGKQQSKPKWADKNKDGIPDDWELKYKLGLGKNVANQDKDRDGLTNRVEYNLRLNPTKTDTDKDKILDGDEDTDRDGLTNSAEVALGTKPEDADSDNDRVKDGAEKKGKAKLSNVVQKLELQIKTAANQTIKVGYHWSKRHSHLHMKDQTGEVTASDVQALINDLQASPSLPNDQVITKIQTLFSLDTPFRLELEWKYGSGRTRKLSVKQSDKGNTTGQPGDDDQDDDDQDDDEGHDQDDDGKNSDSPDDASDE
;
A
#
# COMPACT_ATOMS: atom_id res chain seq x y z
N MET A 1 -59.13 1.29 68.70
CA MET A 1 -58.67 1.39 70.11
C MET A 1 -57.43 0.53 70.31
N LYS A 2 -56.53 0.99 71.19
CA LYS A 2 -55.30 0.36 71.71
C LYS A 2 -53.97 0.60 70.95
N ARG A 3 -53.27 1.62 71.48
CA ARG A 3 -51.82 1.81 71.53
C ARG A 3 -51.18 0.73 72.43
N MET A 4 -49.93 0.36 72.19
CA MET A 4 -48.93 0.28 73.26
C MET A 4 -47.49 0.30 72.74
N LEU A 5 -46.76 1.36 73.12
CA LEU A 5 -45.32 1.42 73.31
C LEU A 5 -44.96 0.73 74.63
N ILE A 6 -43.71 0.27 74.76
CA ILE A 6 -42.84 0.06 75.96
C ILE A 6 -41.74 -0.91 75.48
N SER A 7 -40.46 -0.88 75.85
CA SER A 7 -39.51 0.06 76.48
C SER A 7 -38.21 -0.74 76.58
N CYS A 8 -37.08 -0.05 76.58
CA CYS A 8 -35.70 -0.54 76.68
C CYS A 8 -35.43 -1.62 77.75
N PHE A 9 -34.49 -2.52 77.44
CA PHE A 9 -33.54 -3.05 78.43
C PHE A 9 -32.15 -3.14 77.80
N ALA A 10 -31.18 -2.46 78.41
CA ALA A 10 -29.77 -2.57 78.13
C ALA A 10 -29.11 -3.37 79.26
N ALA A 11 -28.29 -4.37 78.91
CA ALA A 11 -27.27 -4.94 79.79
C ALA A 11 -26.15 -5.54 78.93
N ALA A 12 -24.94 -5.03 79.11
CA ALA A 12 -23.71 -5.46 78.43
C ALA A 12 -23.03 -6.61 79.18
N LEU A 13 -22.31 -7.50 78.47
CA LEU A 13 -20.86 -7.75 78.60
C LEU A 13 -20.39 -8.99 77.77
N LEU A 14 -19.52 -8.68 76.80
CA LEU A 14 -18.27 -9.36 76.36
C LEU A 14 -18.24 -10.86 76.01
N PHE A 15 -17.99 -11.17 74.74
CA PHE A 15 -16.73 -11.77 74.24
C PHE A 15 -16.79 -11.93 72.69
N SER A 16 -15.81 -11.39 71.96
CA SER A 16 -15.61 -11.63 70.52
C SER A 16 -14.93 -13.03 70.33
N PRO A 17 -15.10 -13.72 69.18
CA PRO A 17 -14.49 -13.29 67.92
C PRO A 17 -15.43 -13.35 66.72
N GLY A 18 -15.06 -12.54 65.72
CA GLY A 18 -15.82 -12.29 64.51
C GLY A 18 -16.37 -13.53 63.80
N TRP A 19 -17.65 -13.45 63.47
CA TRP A 19 -18.12 -13.94 62.20
C TRP A 19 -18.42 -12.71 61.36
N ALA A 20 -17.49 -12.37 60.47
CA ALA A 20 -17.78 -11.44 59.40
C ALA A 20 -19.00 -12.00 58.66
N VAL A 21 -20.03 -11.17 58.49
CA VAL A 21 -20.96 -11.35 57.37
C VAL A 21 -20.07 -11.43 56.16
N ALA A 22 -19.90 -12.63 55.61
CA ALA A 22 -19.35 -12.79 54.30
C ALA A 22 -20.35 -12.09 53.38
N GLU A 23 -20.07 -10.83 53.07
CA GLU A 23 -20.49 -10.24 51.81
C GLU A 23 -20.17 -11.31 50.78
N ALA A 24 -21.23 -11.90 50.21
CA ALA A 24 -21.13 -12.57 48.94
C ALA A 24 -20.71 -11.49 47.96
N LYS A 25 -19.41 -11.20 47.92
CA LYS A 25 -18.75 -10.47 46.84
C LYS A 25 -19.17 -11.25 45.61
N GLY A 26 -20.10 -10.65 44.87
CA GLY A 26 -20.56 -11.16 43.59
C GLY A 26 -19.32 -11.65 42.85
N LYS A 27 -19.39 -12.89 42.36
CA LYS A 27 -18.38 -13.47 41.50
C LYS A 27 -18.00 -12.36 40.52
N GLN A 28 -16.80 -11.80 40.71
CA GLN A 28 -16.28 -10.78 39.81
C GLN A 28 -16.28 -11.47 38.47
N GLN A 29 -17.22 -11.06 37.62
CA GLN A 29 -17.36 -11.50 36.27
C GLN A 29 -15.99 -11.21 35.64
N SER A 30 -15.18 -12.26 35.51
CA SER A 30 -13.80 -12.14 35.05
C SER A 30 -13.88 -11.49 33.68
N LYS A 31 -13.28 -10.30 33.55
CA LYS A 31 -13.15 -9.59 32.27
C LYS A 31 -12.73 -10.63 31.22
N PRO A 32 -13.44 -10.80 30.08
CA PRO A 32 -13.08 -11.81 29.11
C PRO A 32 -11.68 -11.45 28.61
N LYS A 33 -10.76 -12.40 28.75
CA LYS A 33 -9.38 -12.24 28.31
C LYS A 33 -9.39 -12.47 26.80
N TRP A 34 -9.63 -11.40 26.05
CA TRP A 34 -9.35 -11.36 24.61
C TRP A 34 -7.83 -11.48 24.43
N ALA A 35 -7.27 -12.69 24.58
CA ALA A 35 -5.91 -12.94 24.17
C ALA A 35 -5.92 -13.02 22.64
N ASP A 36 -5.13 -12.18 21.98
CA ASP A 36 -4.69 -12.36 20.59
C ASP A 36 -3.17 -12.53 20.69
N LYS A 37 -2.74 -13.78 20.90
CA LYS A 37 -1.36 -14.09 21.29
C LYS A 37 -0.43 -14.13 20.08
N ASN A 38 -0.95 -14.56 18.93
CA ASN A 38 -0.29 -14.54 17.62
C ASN A 38 -0.33 -13.15 16.96
N LYS A 39 -1.13 -12.21 17.48
CA LYS A 39 -1.27 -10.82 17.00
C LYS A 39 -1.66 -10.76 15.53
N ASP A 40 -2.55 -11.65 15.11
CA ASP A 40 -3.01 -11.72 13.73
C ASP A 40 -4.38 -11.03 13.52
N GLY A 41 -4.91 -10.44 14.60
CA GLY A 41 -6.15 -9.66 14.59
C GLY A 41 -7.39 -10.47 14.94
N ILE A 42 -7.25 -11.77 15.26
CA ILE A 42 -8.34 -12.61 15.71
C ILE A 42 -8.08 -13.04 17.17
N PRO A 43 -9.07 -12.94 18.09
CA PRO A 43 -8.91 -13.46 19.44
C PRO A 43 -8.74 -14.99 19.45
N ASP A 44 -7.78 -15.50 20.23
CA ASP A 44 -7.47 -16.92 20.41
C ASP A 44 -8.74 -17.75 20.70
N ASP A 45 -9.67 -17.22 21.52
CA ASP A 45 -10.91 -17.91 21.88
C ASP A 45 -11.84 -18.14 20.66
N TRP A 46 -11.85 -17.20 19.71
CA TRP A 46 -12.62 -17.33 18.48
C TRP A 46 -11.97 -18.35 17.55
N GLU A 47 -10.64 -18.29 17.40
CA GLU A 47 -9.88 -19.28 16.61
C GLU A 47 -10.05 -20.71 17.16
N LEU A 48 -10.04 -20.87 18.48
CA LEU A 48 -10.25 -22.16 19.16
C LEU A 48 -11.69 -22.66 19.01
N LYS A 49 -12.68 -21.78 19.07
CA LYS A 49 -14.10 -22.13 18.87
C LYS A 49 -14.32 -22.80 17.51
N TYR A 50 -13.67 -22.30 16.47
CA TYR A 50 -13.80 -22.82 15.10
C TYR A 50 -12.67 -23.78 14.68
N LYS A 51 -11.77 -24.13 15.60
CA LYS A 51 -10.67 -25.09 15.39
C LYS A 51 -9.75 -24.68 14.23
N LEU A 52 -9.44 -23.40 14.12
CA LEU A 52 -8.60 -22.84 13.06
C LEU A 52 -7.09 -23.00 13.35
N GLY A 53 -6.72 -23.07 14.63
CA GLY A 53 -5.33 -23.05 15.10
C GLY A 53 -4.95 -21.68 15.67
N LEU A 54 -3.75 -21.55 16.24
CA LEU A 54 -3.24 -20.30 16.85
C LEU A 54 -1.99 -19.79 16.12
N GLY A 55 -1.90 -20.05 14.83
CA GLY A 55 -0.76 -19.67 13.99
C GLY A 55 -0.95 -18.26 13.45
N LYS A 56 0.13 -17.50 13.26
CA LYS A 56 0.07 -16.11 12.76
C LYS A 56 -0.58 -15.94 11.36
N ASN A 57 -0.64 -17.03 10.58
CA ASN A 57 -1.23 -17.02 9.25
C ASN A 57 -2.71 -17.46 9.25
N VAL A 58 -3.27 -17.86 10.40
CA VAL A 58 -4.64 -18.37 10.50
C VAL A 58 -5.63 -17.30 10.04
N ALA A 59 -5.44 -16.05 10.47
CA ALA A 59 -6.28 -14.93 10.03
C ALA A 59 -6.38 -14.72 8.51
N ASN A 60 -5.36 -15.11 7.73
CA ASN A 60 -5.34 -14.93 6.26
C ASN A 60 -5.81 -16.17 5.48
N GLN A 61 -6.16 -17.25 6.18
CA GLN A 61 -6.68 -18.44 5.52
C GLN A 61 -8.18 -18.29 5.25
N ASP A 62 -8.63 -18.93 4.19
CA ASP A 62 -10.03 -19.12 3.85
C ASP A 62 -10.34 -20.61 4.07
N LYS A 63 -11.03 -20.91 5.17
CA LYS A 63 -11.09 -22.26 5.73
C LYS A 63 -12.16 -23.12 5.06
N ASP A 64 -13.27 -22.53 4.67
CA ASP A 64 -14.40 -23.18 3.98
C ASP A 64 -14.46 -22.88 2.47
N ARG A 65 -13.66 -21.93 1.99
CA ARG A 65 -13.42 -21.63 0.56
C ARG A 65 -14.58 -20.92 -0.11
N ASP A 66 -15.21 -20.00 0.60
CA ASP A 66 -16.24 -19.11 0.03
C ASP A 66 -15.70 -17.78 -0.51
N GLY A 67 -14.39 -17.54 -0.37
CA GLY A 67 -13.74 -16.31 -0.83
C GLY A 67 -13.51 -15.27 0.25
N LEU A 68 -13.86 -15.53 1.51
CA LEU A 68 -13.53 -14.69 2.65
C LEU A 68 -12.41 -15.30 3.50
N THR A 69 -11.52 -14.45 4.02
CA THR A 69 -10.52 -14.91 5.01
C THR A 69 -11.15 -14.98 6.39
N ASN A 70 -10.64 -15.86 7.26
CA ASN A 70 -11.07 -16.00 8.66
C ASN A 70 -11.16 -14.65 9.40
N ARG A 71 -10.27 -13.68 9.08
CA ARG A 71 -10.31 -12.34 9.68
C ARG A 71 -11.49 -11.51 9.19
N VAL A 72 -11.80 -11.57 7.90
CA VAL A 72 -12.97 -10.88 7.33
C VAL A 72 -14.24 -11.47 7.93
N GLU A 73 -14.33 -12.79 8.00
CA GLU A 73 -15.46 -13.47 8.63
C GLU A 73 -15.60 -13.16 10.12
N TYR A 74 -14.48 -13.01 10.85
CA TYR A 74 -14.51 -12.54 12.23
C TYR A 74 -15.12 -11.14 12.35
N ASN A 75 -14.74 -10.20 11.47
CA ASN A 75 -15.28 -8.84 11.45
C ASN A 75 -16.78 -8.84 11.13
N LEU A 76 -17.21 -9.66 10.17
CA LEU A 76 -18.61 -9.82 9.76
C LEU A 76 -19.44 -10.69 10.71
N ARG A 77 -18.81 -11.32 11.70
CA ARG A 77 -19.44 -12.25 12.67
C ARG A 77 -20.02 -13.51 12.01
N LEU A 78 -19.40 -13.93 10.92
CA LEU A 78 -19.73 -15.13 10.16
C LEU A 78 -19.06 -16.39 10.75
N ASN A 79 -19.30 -17.54 10.13
CA ASN A 79 -18.77 -18.82 10.55
C ASN A 79 -17.70 -19.34 9.56
N PRO A 80 -16.40 -19.31 9.94
CA PRO A 80 -15.25 -19.71 9.11
C PRO A 80 -15.14 -21.20 8.84
N THR A 81 -16.22 -21.94 8.97
CA THR A 81 -16.26 -23.37 8.66
C THR A 81 -17.47 -23.72 7.83
N LYS A 82 -18.19 -22.71 7.33
CA LYS A 82 -19.40 -22.82 6.54
C LYS A 82 -19.41 -21.73 5.49
N THR A 83 -19.40 -22.15 4.24
CA THR A 83 -19.53 -21.25 3.09
C THR A 83 -20.84 -20.44 3.03
N ASP A 84 -21.81 -20.75 3.88
CA ASP A 84 -23.14 -20.14 3.98
C ASP A 84 -23.58 -20.28 5.45
N THR A 85 -23.38 -19.20 6.19
CA THR A 85 -23.56 -19.14 7.65
C THR A 85 -25.02 -19.21 8.04
N ASP A 86 -25.89 -18.51 7.30
CA ASP A 86 -27.29 -18.30 7.63
C ASP A 86 -28.24 -19.30 6.92
N LYS A 87 -27.72 -20.01 5.92
CA LYS A 87 -28.36 -21.07 5.13
C LYS A 87 -29.43 -20.57 4.16
N ASP A 88 -29.29 -19.36 3.66
CA ASP A 88 -30.21 -18.78 2.68
C ASP A 88 -29.90 -19.20 1.22
N LYS A 89 -28.80 -19.95 1.01
CA LYS A 89 -28.25 -20.44 -0.27
C LYS A 89 -27.44 -19.41 -1.06
N ILE A 90 -27.12 -18.28 -0.47
CA ILE A 90 -26.10 -17.34 -0.93
C ILE A 90 -24.84 -17.65 -0.11
N LEU A 91 -23.68 -17.67 -0.76
CA LEU A 91 -22.44 -17.89 -0.01
C LEU A 91 -22.08 -16.62 0.77
N ASP A 92 -21.47 -16.74 1.93
CA ASP A 92 -21.04 -15.61 2.76
C ASP A 92 -20.19 -14.61 1.97
N GLY A 93 -19.31 -15.09 1.07
CA GLY A 93 -18.54 -14.24 0.16
C GLY A 93 -19.36 -13.55 -0.95
N ASP A 94 -20.52 -14.08 -1.29
CA ASP A 94 -21.45 -13.55 -2.30
C ASP A 94 -22.56 -12.65 -1.70
N GLU A 95 -22.66 -12.57 -0.37
CA GLU A 95 -23.57 -11.65 0.33
C GLU A 95 -23.13 -10.19 0.19
N ASP A 96 -24.08 -9.26 0.37
CA ASP A 96 -23.86 -7.80 0.44
C ASP A 96 -24.27 -7.34 1.85
N THR A 97 -23.32 -7.38 2.79
CA THR A 97 -23.61 -7.24 4.23
C THR A 97 -24.11 -5.84 4.57
N ASP A 98 -23.54 -4.81 3.96
CA ASP A 98 -23.82 -3.41 4.25
C ASP A 98 -24.82 -2.75 3.28
N ARG A 99 -25.22 -3.49 2.23
CA ARG A 99 -26.26 -3.14 1.25
C ARG A 99 -25.89 -1.91 0.45
N ASP A 100 -24.67 -1.90 -0.03
CA ASP A 100 -24.13 -0.82 -0.82
C ASP A 100 -24.10 -1.13 -2.33
N GLY A 101 -24.30 -2.40 -2.69
CA GLY A 101 -24.33 -2.90 -4.06
C GLY A 101 -23.10 -3.70 -4.47
N LEU A 102 -22.14 -3.96 -3.57
CA LEU A 102 -21.02 -4.88 -3.76
C LEU A 102 -21.20 -6.14 -2.90
N THR A 103 -20.63 -7.26 -3.34
CA THR A 103 -20.57 -8.46 -2.50
C THR A 103 -19.35 -8.38 -1.58
N ASN A 104 -19.40 -9.05 -0.43
CA ASN A 104 -18.33 -9.07 0.57
C ASN A 104 -16.97 -9.44 -0.07
N SER A 105 -16.95 -10.45 -0.94
CA SER A 105 -15.73 -10.86 -1.67
C SER A 105 -15.25 -9.80 -2.67
N ALA A 106 -16.17 -9.09 -3.34
CA ALA A 106 -15.82 -8.00 -4.24
C ALA A 106 -15.21 -6.83 -3.47
N GLU A 107 -15.73 -6.51 -2.30
CA GLU A 107 -15.21 -5.47 -1.41
C GLU A 107 -13.81 -5.79 -0.88
N VAL A 108 -13.59 -7.03 -0.43
CA VAL A 108 -12.25 -7.51 -0.04
C VAL A 108 -11.25 -7.36 -1.19
N ALA A 109 -11.64 -7.72 -2.41
CA ALA A 109 -10.81 -7.51 -3.61
C ALA A 109 -10.63 -6.02 -3.96
N LEU A 110 -11.62 -5.20 -3.62
CA LEU A 110 -11.60 -3.75 -3.78
C LEU A 110 -10.84 -3.03 -2.65
N GLY A 111 -10.48 -3.73 -1.57
CA GLY A 111 -9.84 -3.14 -0.40
C GLY A 111 -10.76 -2.19 0.37
N THR A 112 -12.06 -2.29 0.13
CA THR A 112 -13.13 -1.69 0.94
C THR A 112 -13.48 -2.65 2.08
N LYS A 113 -14.33 -2.21 3.01
CA LYS A 113 -14.70 -2.93 4.22
C LYS A 113 -16.12 -3.46 4.07
N PRO A 114 -16.32 -4.79 4.00
CA PRO A 114 -17.65 -5.38 3.79
C PRO A 114 -18.72 -5.03 4.82
N GLU A 115 -18.31 -4.56 6.01
CA GLU A 115 -19.21 -4.11 7.06
C GLU A 115 -19.59 -2.62 7.01
N ASP A 116 -19.06 -1.85 6.05
CA ASP A 116 -19.07 -0.39 6.04
C ASP A 116 -19.30 0.18 4.64
N ALA A 117 -20.57 0.51 4.37
CA ALA A 117 -21.06 0.92 3.04
C ALA A 117 -20.38 2.16 2.43
N ASP A 118 -19.52 2.86 3.16
CA ASP A 118 -18.74 4.04 2.75
C ASP A 118 -17.38 3.98 3.46
N SER A 119 -16.49 3.12 2.95
CA SER A 119 -15.26 2.71 3.64
C SER A 119 -14.31 3.86 3.96
N ASP A 120 -14.31 4.91 3.13
CA ASP A 120 -13.45 6.09 3.27
C ASP A 120 -14.17 7.32 3.83
N ASN A 121 -15.47 7.20 4.13
CA ASN A 121 -16.33 8.20 4.75
C ASN A 121 -16.43 9.50 3.93
N ASP A 122 -16.42 9.39 2.60
CA ASP A 122 -16.54 10.54 1.69
C ASP A 122 -18.00 10.92 1.35
N ARG A 123 -18.96 10.15 1.88
CA ARG A 123 -20.43 10.23 1.68
C ARG A 123 -20.91 9.63 0.35
N VAL A 124 -20.09 8.86 -0.33
CA VAL A 124 -20.46 8.02 -1.47
C VAL A 124 -20.32 6.57 -1.05
N LYS A 125 -21.35 5.76 -1.32
CA LYS A 125 -21.28 4.34 -0.98
C LYS A 125 -20.26 3.61 -1.85
N ASP A 126 -19.54 2.60 -1.35
CA ASP A 126 -18.51 1.89 -2.12
C ASP A 126 -19.08 1.26 -3.42
N GLY A 127 -20.30 0.70 -3.37
CA GLY A 127 -21.01 0.18 -4.55
C GLY A 127 -21.62 1.25 -5.47
N ALA A 128 -21.83 2.47 -4.96
CA ALA A 128 -22.20 3.64 -5.76
C ALA A 128 -20.98 4.39 -6.29
N GLU A 129 -19.79 4.12 -5.78
CA GLU A 129 -18.55 4.64 -6.30
C GLU A 129 -18.38 4.14 -7.73
N LYS A 130 -18.54 5.06 -8.69
CA LYS A 130 -18.24 4.77 -10.09
C LYS A 130 -16.73 4.51 -10.19
N LYS A 131 -16.34 3.22 -10.13
CA LYS A 131 -14.98 2.69 -10.26
C LYS A 131 -14.02 3.69 -10.93
N GLY A 132 -13.22 4.37 -10.11
CA GLY A 132 -11.88 4.78 -10.53
C GLY A 132 -11.55 6.25 -10.64
N LYS A 133 -11.67 7.03 -9.57
CA LYS A 133 -10.77 8.18 -9.41
C LYS A 133 -9.71 7.95 -8.33
N ALA A 134 -10.06 7.38 -7.18
CA ALA A 134 -9.08 7.07 -6.13
C ALA A 134 -8.34 5.73 -6.37
N LYS A 135 -9.02 4.61 -6.62
CA LYS A 135 -8.34 3.30 -6.80
C LYS A 135 -7.59 3.15 -8.14
N LEU A 136 -8.14 3.65 -9.25
CA LEU A 136 -7.39 3.72 -10.52
C LEU A 136 -6.19 4.66 -10.41
N SER A 137 -6.20 5.63 -9.48
CA SER A 137 -5.09 6.59 -9.33
C SER A 137 -3.73 5.93 -9.11
N ASN A 138 -3.73 4.72 -8.55
CA ASN A 138 -2.56 3.98 -8.09
C ASN A 138 -2.31 2.70 -8.90
N VAL A 139 -3.18 2.35 -9.85
CA VAL A 139 -2.95 1.21 -10.75
C VAL A 139 -1.93 1.60 -11.81
N VAL A 140 -0.88 0.81 -11.99
CA VAL A 140 0.09 1.01 -13.08
C VAL A 140 -0.59 0.64 -14.40
N GLN A 141 -0.84 1.63 -15.26
CA GLN A 141 -1.41 1.43 -16.60
C GLN A 141 -0.35 1.16 -17.65
N LYS A 142 0.84 1.72 -17.44
CA LYS A 142 1.97 1.57 -18.34
C LYS A 142 3.24 1.50 -17.51
N LEU A 143 4.13 0.57 -17.87
CA LEU A 143 5.50 0.54 -17.38
C LEU A 143 6.42 0.22 -18.56
N GLU A 144 7.45 1.02 -18.75
CA GLU A 144 8.51 0.82 -19.73
C GLU A 144 9.83 0.84 -18.99
N LEU A 145 10.58 -0.25 -19.13
CA LEU A 145 11.80 -0.49 -18.41
C LEU A 145 12.86 -0.94 -19.42
N GLN A 146 14.00 -0.27 -19.40
CA GLN A 146 15.17 -0.62 -20.18
C GLN A 146 16.39 -0.72 -19.25
N ILE A 147 17.04 -1.88 -19.24
CA ILE A 147 18.27 -2.11 -18.50
C ILE A 147 19.37 -2.45 -19.51
N LYS A 148 20.50 -1.76 -19.40
CA LYS A 148 21.74 -2.09 -20.12
C LYS A 148 22.74 -2.59 -19.10
N THR A 149 23.14 -3.85 -19.23
CA THR A 149 24.15 -4.46 -18.35
C THR A 149 25.57 -4.10 -18.81
N ALA A 150 26.57 -4.38 -17.97
CA ALA A 150 27.98 -4.19 -18.32
C ALA A 150 28.41 -4.96 -19.58
N ALA A 151 27.75 -6.08 -19.88
CA ALA A 151 27.97 -6.87 -21.09
C ALA A 151 27.31 -6.27 -22.36
N ASN A 152 26.79 -5.03 -22.27
CA ASN A 152 26.03 -4.34 -23.30
C ASN A 152 24.76 -5.09 -23.76
N GLN A 153 24.29 -6.05 -22.96
CA GLN A 153 23.02 -6.71 -23.18
C GLN A 153 21.90 -5.77 -22.74
N THR A 154 20.83 -5.74 -23.53
CA THR A 154 19.69 -4.86 -23.27
C THR A 154 18.46 -5.69 -22.93
N ILE A 155 17.93 -5.46 -21.73
CA ILE A 155 16.65 -6.01 -21.28
C ILE A 155 15.61 -4.92 -21.50
N LYS A 156 14.52 -5.25 -22.20
CA LYS A 156 13.36 -4.37 -22.38
C LYS A 156 12.12 -5.04 -21.86
N VAL A 157 11.45 -4.38 -20.93
CA VAL A 157 10.17 -4.78 -20.38
C VAL A 157 9.17 -3.69 -20.69
N GLY A 158 8.01 -4.08 -21.21
CA GLY A 158 6.89 -3.18 -21.32
C GLY A 158 5.61 -3.83 -20.88
N TYR A 159 4.91 -3.14 -20.00
CA TYR A 159 3.62 -3.54 -19.47
C TYR A 159 2.57 -2.50 -19.85
N HIS A 160 1.43 -2.97 -20.32
CA HIS A 160 0.27 -2.15 -20.58
C HIS A 160 -0.97 -2.80 -19.99
N TRP A 161 -1.70 -2.07 -19.17
CA TRP A 161 -2.93 -2.52 -18.56
C TRP A 161 -4.10 -1.64 -18.96
N SER A 162 -5.21 -2.28 -19.29
CA SER A 162 -6.50 -1.66 -19.59
C SER A 162 -7.60 -2.38 -18.83
N LYS A 163 -8.81 -1.79 -18.83
CA LYS A 163 -9.99 -2.37 -18.16
C LYS A 163 -10.37 -3.78 -18.65
N ARG A 164 -9.89 -4.21 -19.82
CA ARG A 164 -10.28 -5.49 -20.44
C ARG A 164 -9.13 -6.48 -20.56
N HIS A 165 -7.90 -6.00 -20.72
CA HIS A 165 -6.72 -6.83 -20.96
C HIS A 165 -5.45 -6.19 -20.40
N SER A 166 -4.49 -7.03 -19.99
CA SER A 166 -3.11 -6.64 -19.74
C SER A 166 -2.18 -7.33 -20.73
N HIS A 167 -1.14 -6.62 -21.14
CA HIS A 167 -0.10 -7.12 -22.02
C HIS A 167 1.26 -6.83 -21.40
N LEU A 168 1.99 -7.91 -21.10
CA LEU A 168 3.41 -7.86 -20.75
C LEU A 168 4.21 -8.33 -21.96
N HIS A 169 5.09 -7.48 -22.47
CA HIS A 169 6.08 -7.85 -23.46
C HIS A 169 7.48 -7.73 -22.85
N MET A 170 8.31 -8.72 -23.13
CA MET A 170 9.67 -8.76 -22.62
C MET A 170 10.60 -9.19 -23.74
N LYS A 171 11.68 -8.43 -23.93
CA LYS A 171 12.83 -8.79 -24.74
C LYS A 171 14.01 -8.85 -23.82
N ASP A 172 14.34 -10.06 -23.42
CA ASP A 172 15.50 -10.35 -22.61
C ASP A 172 16.42 -11.28 -23.40
N GLN A 173 17.68 -10.87 -23.55
CA GLN A 173 18.71 -11.67 -24.20
C GLN A 173 19.52 -12.50 -23.19
N THR A 174 19.36 -12.25 -21.90
CA THR A 174 20.06 -12.91 -20.79
C THR A 174 19.23 -14.03 -20.17
N GLY A 175 17.90 -13.86 -20.14
CA GLY A 175 16.96 -14.79 -19.52
C GLY A 175 16.92 -14.66 -17.99
N GLU A 176 17.52 -13.60 -17.45
CA GLU A 176 17.62 -13.33 -16.02
C GLU A 176 16.36 -12.69 -15.45
N VAL A 177 15.52 -12.10 -16.31
CA VAL A 177 14.26 -11.48 -15.89
C VAL A 177 13.09 -12.37 -16.25
N THR A 178 12.25 -12.68 -15.27
CA THR A 178 11.01 -13.43 -15.50
C THR A 178 9.80 -12.52 -15.51
N ALA A 179 8.70 -12.99 -16.12
CA ALA A 179 7.42 -12.32 -16.04
C ALA A 179 6.91 -12.15 -14.58
N SER A 180 7.32 -13.05 -13.69
CA SER A 180 6.98 -12.99 -12.26
C SER A 180 7.69 -11.83 -11.56
N ASP A 181 8.96 -11.58 -11.89
CA ASP A 181 9.73 -10.49 -11.28
C ASP A 181 9.16 -9.12 -11.68
N VAL A 182 8.75 -8.99 -12.94
CA VAL A 182 8.06 -7.79 -13.43
C VAL A 182 6.71 -7.59 -12.73
N GLN A 183 5.94 -8.67 -12.53
CA GLN A 183 4.66 -8.59 -11.83
C GLN A 183 4.83 -8.21 -10.36
N ALA A 184 5.88 -8.69 -9.70
CA ALA A 184 6.22 -8.30 -8.33
C ALA A 184 6.57 -6.81 -8.24
N LEU A 185 7.37 -6.29 -9.17
CA LEU A 185 7.67 -4.85 -9.26
C LEU A 185 6.40 -4.01 -9.43
N ILE A 186 5.49 -4.42 -10.32
CA ILE A 186 4.22 -3.74 -10.56
C ILE A 186 3.38 -3.71 -9.28
N ASN A 187 3.24 -4.83 -8.58
CA ASN A 187 2.49 -4.93 -7.33
C ASN A 187 3.05 -3.99 -6.26
N ASP A 188 4.37 -3.92 -6.12
CA ASP A 188 5.05 -3.03 -5.18
C ASP A 188 4.80 -1.55 -5.50
N LEU A 189 4.88 -1.16 -6.77
CA LEU A 189 4.61 0.23 -7.20
C LEU A 189 3.15 0.63 -6.97
N GLN A 190 2.23 -0.31 -7.14
CA GLN A 190 0.80 -0.07 -6.87
C GLN A 190 0.49 0.01 -5.38
N ALA A 191 1.13 -0.83 -4.56
CA ALA A 191 0.96 -0.84 -3.11
C ALA A 191 1.60 0.38 -2.43
N SER A 192 2.62 0.99 -3.05
CA SER A 192 3.31 2.17 -2.53
C SER A 192 3.55 3.21 -3.64
N PRO A 193 2.52 3.97 -4.06
CA PRO A 193 2.63 4.89 -5.20
C PRO A 193 3.61 6.06 -4.98
N SER A 194 3.83 6.41 -3.71
CA SER A 194 4.77 7.42 -3.21
C SER A 194 6.14 6.83 -2.83
N LEU A 195 6.45 5.60 -3.23
CA LEU A 195 7.73 4.95 -2.90
C LEU A 195 8.91 5.83 -3.39
N PRO A 196 9.89 6.12 -2.52
CA PRO A 196 11.09 6.86 -2.88
C PRO A 196 11.88 6.23 -4.03
N ASN A 197 12.56 7.05 -4.84
CA ASN A 197 13.28 6.61 -6.04
C ASN A 197 14.38 5.57 -5.73
N ASP A 198 15.11 5.75 -4.63
CA ASP A 198 16.14 4.83 -4.14
C ASP A 198 15.55 3.45 -3.81
N GLN A 199 14.38 3.40 -3.17
CA GLN A 199 13.72 2.13 -2.87
C GLN A 199 13.18 1.42 -4.12
N VAL A 200 12.71 2.19 -5.12
CA VAL A 200 12.33 1.63 -6.44
C VAL A 200 13.56 1.00 -7.11
N ILE A 201 14.72 1.68 -7.08
CA ILE A 201 15.98 1.15 -7.62
C ILE A 201 16.38 -0.14 -6.89
N THR A 202 16.36 -0.16 -5.56
CA THR A 202 16.71 -1.36 -4.76
C THR A 202 15.80 -2.54 -5.06
N LYS A 203 14.49 -2.30 -5.24
CA LYS A 203 13.55 -3.37 -5.64
C LYS A 203 13.90 -3.94 -7.01
N ILE A 204 14.20 -3.10 -7.99
CA ILE A 204 14.59 -3.53 -9.35
C ILE A 204 15.89 -4.34 -9.33
N GLN A 205 16.90 -3.86 -8.59
CA GLN A 205 18.16 -4.57 -8.41
C GLN A 205 17.95 -5.97 -7.81
N THR A 206 17.10 -6.05 -6.79
CA THR A 206 16.82 -7.31 -6.08
C THR A 206 16.02 -8.27 -6.95
N LEU A 207 14.95 -7.79 -7.59
CA LEU A 207 14.06 -8.61 -8.41
C LEU A 207 14.74 -9.15 -9.66
N PHE A 208 15.62 -8.37 -10.28
CA PHE A 208 16.30 -8.76 -11.52
C PHE A 208 17.76 -9.17 -11.31
N SER A 209 18.17 -9.39 -10.05
CA SER A 209 19.52 -9.82 -9.69
C SER A 209 20.64 -8.98 -10.34
N LEU A 210 20.48 -7.66 -10.40
CA LEU A 210 21.44 -6.75 -11.04
C LEU A 210 22.64 -6.51 -10.11
N ASP A 211 23.60 -7.42 -10.14
CA ASP A 211 24.82 -7.43 -9.33
C ASP A 211 26.04 -6.77 -10.01
N THR A 212 25.98 -6.57 -11.33
CA THR A 212 26.99 -5.86 -12.13
C THR A 212 26.59 -4.41 -12.43
N PRO A 213 27.53 -3.53 -12.82
CA PRO A 213 27.21 -2.19 -13.29
C PRO A 213 26.12 -2.18 -14.34
N PHE A 214 25.12 -1.32 -14.16
CA PHE A 214 23.99 -1.21 -15.06
C PHE A 214 23.58 0.24 -15.30
N ARG A 215 22.99 0.47 -16.46
CA ARG A 215 22.16 1.66 -16.72
C ARG A 215 20.71 1.23 -16.77
N LEU A 216 19.87 1.92 -16.01
CA LEU A 216 18.44 1.67 -15.92
C LEU A 216 17.69 2.94 -16.32
N GLU A 217 16.71 2.77 -17.21
CA GLU A 217 15.70 3.75 -17.56
C GLU A 217 14.34 3.13 -17.29
N LEU A 218 13.55 3.78 -16.45
CA LEU A 218 12.21 3.33 -16.07
C LEU A 218 11.23 4.49 -16.18
N GLU A 219 10.14 4.26 -16.89
CA GLU A 219 8.97 5.13 -16.92
C GLU A 219 7.73 4.32 -16.54
N TRP A 220 6.88 4.87 -15.67
CA TRP A 220 5.60 4.26 -15.39
C TRP A 220 4.52 5.30 -15.17
N LYS A 221 3.31 4.93 -15.58
CA LYS A 221 2.12 5.77 -15.53
C LYS A 221 1.06 5.08 -14.71
N TYR A 222 0.51 5.80 -13.75
CA TYR A 222 -0.63 5.35 -13.00
C TYR A 222 -1.95 5.72 -13.69
N GLY A 223 -3.05 5.07 -13.33
CA GLY A 223 -4.38 5.39 -13.84
C GLY A 223 -4.95 6.72 -13.37
N SER A 224 -4.25 7.44 -12.47
CA SER A 224 -4.50 8.87 -12.20
C SER A 224 -4.08 9.76 -13.35
N GLY A 225 -3.23 9.28 -14.25
CA GLY A 225 -2.49 10.09 -15.20
C GLY A 225 -1.11 10.52 -14.70
N ARG A 226 -0.79 10.32 -13.41
CA ARG A 226 0.55 10.61 -12.86
C ARG A 226 1.59 9.70 -13.51
N THR A 227 2.64 10.29 -14.06
CA THR A 227 3.78 9.60 -14.63
C THR A 227 5.00 9.83 -13.75
N ARG A 228 5.86 8.82 -13.63
CA ARG A 228 7.18 8.93 -12.99
C ARG A 228 8.22 8.37 -13.95
N LYS A 229 9.35 9.06 -14.02
CA LYS A 229 10.54 8.68 -14.79
C LYS A 229 11.72 8.56 -13.85
N LEU A 230 12.59 7.59 -14.13
CA LEU A 230 13.80 7.31 -13.37
C LEU A 230 14.90 6.92 -14.34
N SER A 231 16.06 7.57 -14.22
CA SER A 231 17.29 7.16 -14.89
C SER A 231 18.38 6.98 -13.85
N VAL A 232 19.07 5.85 -13.87
CA VAL A 232 20.22 5.59 -13.00
C VAL A 232 21.34 4.95 -13.79
N LYS A 233 22.56 5.36 -13.50
CA LYS A 233 23.80 4.76 -13.99
C LYS A 233 24.62 4.34 -12.79
N GLN A 234 24.67 3.06 -12.52
CA GLN A 234 25.46 2.52 -11.42
C GLN A 234 26.81 2.01 -11.96
N SER A 235 27.89 2.61 -11.48
CA SER A 235 29.26 2.14 -11.68
C SER A 235 29.72 1.36 -10.45
N ASP A 236 30.82 0.60 -10.57
CA ASP A 236 31.37 -0.32 -9.55
C ASP A 236 31.68 0.28 -8.15
N LYS A 237 31.40 1.57 -7.89
CA LYS A 237 31.61 2.19 -6.58
C LYS A 237 30.50 3.18 -6.22
N GLY A 238 29.68 2.78 -5.24
CA GLY A 238 29.12 3.64 -4.19
C GLY A 238 28.08 4.69 -4.61
N ASN A 239 26.82 4.41 -4.27
CA ASN A 239 25.70 5.33 -3.99
C ASN A 239 25.71 6.70 -4.72
N THR A 240 24.84 6.85 -5.72
CA THR A 240 24.45 8.18 -6.23
C THR A 240 22.94 8.30 -6.41
N THR A 241 22.45 9.39 -5.82
CA THR A 241 21.08 9.90 -5.74
C THR A 241 20.39 10.00 -7.11
N GLY A 242 19.22 9.38 -7.25
CA GLY A 242 18.35 9.53 -8.43
C GLY A 242 17.67 10.90 -8.42
N GLN A 243 18.06 11.77 -9.35
CA GLN A 243 17.46 13.09 -9.53
C GLN A 243 16.20 12.98 -10.42
N PRO A 244 15.07 13.60 -10.05
CA PRO A 244 13.91 13.72 -10.94
C PRO A 244 14.25 14.62 -12.12
N GLY A 245 13.72 14.29 -13.31
CA GLY A 245 13.66 15.22 -14.43
C GLY A 245 12.43 16.11 -14.22
N ASP A 246 12.68 17.37 -13.86
CA ASP A 246 11.67 18.43 -13.88
C ASP A 246 11.50 18.84 -15.35
N ASP A 247 10.38 18.42 -15.96
CA ASP A 247 9.90 18.96 -17.22
C ASP A 247 9.04 20.19 -16.87
N ASP A 248 9.63 21.39 -16.87
CA ASP A 248 8.92 22.65 -16.95
C ASP A 248 9.76 23.72 -17.68
N GLN A 249 9.09 24.33 -18.66
CA GLN A 249 9.36 25.59 -19.36
C GLN A 249 10.04 25.53 -20.73
N ASP A 250 9.15 25.69 -21.70
CA ASP A 250 9.31 26.27 -23.02
C ASP A 250 10.12 27.59 -23.03
N ASP A 251 10.59 27.88 -24.23
CA ASP A 251 10.88 29.18 -24.84
C ASP A 251 12.35 29.65 -24.94
N ASP A 252 12.67 29.86 -26.22
CA ASP A 252 13.59 30.83 -26.82
C ASP A 252 15.06 30.46 -27.04
N ASP A 253 15.29 29.98 -28.27
CA ASP A 253 16.17 30.62 -29.26
C ASP A 253 17.49 31.24 -28.76
N GLN A 254 18.59 30.55 -29.04
CA GLN A 254 19.69 31.12 -29.83
C GLN A 254 20.73 30.05 -30.20
N ASP A 255 20.71 29.68 -31.47
CA ASP A 255 21.81 29.06 -32.19
C ASP A 255 22.98 30.04 -32.32
N ASP A 256 24.19 29.47 -32.19
CA ASP A 256 25.46 29.79 -32.85
C ASP A 256 26.05 31.22 -32.63
N ASP A 257 27.33 31.44 -32.35
CA ASP A 257 28.47 30.88 -33.07
C ASP A 257 29.81 31.23 -32.38
N GLU A 258 30.82 30.42 -32.70
CA GLU A 258 32.26 30.69 -32.74
C GLU A 258 33.07 31.06 -31.48
N GLY A 259 34.01 30.16 -31.16
CA GLY A 259 35.21 30.44 -30.39
C GLY A 259 36.47 30.31 -31.26
N HIS A 260 37.56 30.93 -30.75
CA HIS A 260 38.97 30.87 -31.19
C HIS A 260 39.27 31.61 -32.52
N ASP A 261 40.37 32.35 -32.68
CA ASP A 261 41.63 32.41 -31.94
C ASP A 261 42.33 33.76 -32.17
N GLN A 262 43.34 33.99 -31.35
CA GLN A 262 44.23 35.15 -31.29
C GLN A 262 45.01 35.36 -32.59
N ASP A 263 45.34 36.61 -32.93
CA ASP A 263 46.72 36.97 -33.27
C ASP A 263 46.98 38.48 -33.17
N ASP A 264 48.20 38.71 -32.70
CA ASP A 264 48.91 39.92 -32.35
C ASP A 264 49.40 40.67 -33.60
N ASP A 265 49.25 41.99 -33.65
CA ASP A 265 50.18 42.86 -34.38
C ASP A 265 49.96 44.32 -33.97
N GLY A 266 50.85 44.81 -33.11
CA GLY A 266 50.97 46.23 -32.81
C GLY A 266 51.55 47.02 -33.98
N LYS A 267 51.07 48.24 -34.19
CA LYS A 267 51.93 49.42 -34.42
C LYS A 267 51.16 50.74 -34.36
N ASN A 268 51.70 51.53 -33.45
CA ASN A 268 51.67 52.97 -33.22
C ASN A 268 51.49 53.93 -34.43
N SER A 269 51.07 55.13 -34.04
CA SER A 269 51.33 56.49 -34.59
C SER A 269 50.45 57.11 -35.68
N ASP A 270 50.06 58.35 -35.33
CA ASP A 270 49.86 59.56 -36.14
C ASP A 270 48.51 59.86 -36.84
N SER A 271 47.77 60.80 -36.22
CA SER A 271 47.09 61.93 -36.88
C SER A 271 48.13 62.89 -37.51
N PRO A 272 47.80 63.93 -38.32
CA PRO A 272 46.51 64.60 -38.53
C PRO A 272 46.24 65.01 -40.01
N ASP A 273 45.28 65.95 -40.19
CA ASP A 273 45.11 66.87 -41.34
C ASP A 273 44.45 66.28 -42.61
N ASP A 274 43.64 66.97 -43.42
CA ASP A 274 43.06 68.33 -43.44
C ASP A 274 42.08 68.39 -44.65
N ALA A 275 41.12 69.31 -44.54
CA ALA A 275 40.32 70.05 -45.53
C ALA A 275 39.93 69.53 -46.94
N SER A 276 38.68 69.91 -47.29
CA SER A 276 38.20 70.45 -48.59
C SER A 276 38.28 69.55 -49.83
N ASP A 277 37.41 69.58 -50.83
CA ASP A 277 36.61 70.66 -51.41
C ASP A 277 35.56 70.04 -52.38
N GLU A 278 34.60 70.86 -52.80
CA GLU A 278 33.59 70.71 -53.87
C GLU A 278 32.31 69.88 -53.65
#